data_AF-A0A661IAF6-F1
#
_entry.id   AF-A0A661IAF6-F1
#
_cell.length_a   1.000
_cell.length_b   1.000
_cell.length_c   1.000
_cell.angle_alpha   90.00
_cell.angle_beta   90.00
_cell.angle_gamma   90.00
#
_symmetry.space_group_name_H-M   'P 1'
#
loop_
_entity.id
_entity.type
_entity.pdbx_description
1 polymer ?
#
loop_
_entity_poly.entity_id
_entity_poly.type
_entity_poly.pdbx_seq_one_letter_code
_entity_poly.pdbx_strand_id
1 'polypeptide(L)'
;MYNLAKKYLLLGLSLSLLVVMATFFFNQTKVTVPSIEVSIKQPIKLVPIKYEDSIILKGADTVTAATPNLAAMAQSIKTEALKAFSNSSKYSLPLLSHWNVGIPELTDAMNPMYMIDRIEQGEHILVSWKLDPYYADTIGVSYYEESIKKAAELQLPLVFILPAPESALTKDSYYKNISKEDNPNVVDKDNNILDKLSPFGPDNKWKEVGGQWSTTPLMSQLQEWYPNPPLVIFISEDEADKLSYKEVNIASRYWECYSECSPEMKGDNYKRTLLGGKWIEKYRQMQNGFKEGFTKLAWKNNVKFMSYNNFSSDFGKSANWIDNATATNQYINLWPLTVDGATIDFDLTGSKSDTTANSPHVLANNLPFMLKEAKSKNQNPNFAYQLSIDDSSKITDIAQYRGLSQFALWFLRPSIIRQKSSATIRTELEPMFKELADSVEFIHNNTELAEFWKDGKLVSNGSSYLNTNILKQYKNDLRWFLLDVDVNPKKPWSDSTEIKVWAFAITKGETPNREWLIYAQSPEGALSNATINIPEYENILVDSSKDGNFYILSENNTPAIINSSAEEEPAVEEEPAAEDGSEIIIGARPVASTPLQSATKFASPTGSGDGT
;
A
#
# COMPACT_ATOMS: atom_id res chain seq x y z
N MET A 1 45.25 26.43 -27.83
CA MET A 1 43.90 26.03 -28.31
C MET A 1 42.80 27.04 -27.96
N TYR A 2 42.74 27.56 -26.73
CA TYR A 2 41.73 28.57 -26.33
C TYR A 2 41.76 29.89 -27.15
N ASN A 3 42.94 30.37 -27.53
CA ASN A 3 43.08 31.59 -28.36
C ASN A 3 42.90 31.35 -29.88
N LEU A 4 42.87 30.09 -30.34
CA LEU A 4 42.60 29.76 -31.74
C LEU A 4 41.08 29.65 -31.98
N ALA A 5 40.32 29.16 -31.01
CA ALA A 5 38.86 29.05 -31.07
C ALA A 5 38.16 30.43 -31.12
N LYS A 6 38.74 31.47 -30.51
CA LYS A 6 38.15 32.82 -30.46
C LYS A 6 38.21 33.57 -31.80
N LYS A 7 39.06 33.15 -32.74
CA LYS A 7 39.24 33.80 -34.06
C LYS A 7 38.31 33.24 -35.15
N TYR A 8 37.78 32.03 -34.97
CA TYR A 8 36.90 31.37 -35.95
C TYR A 8 35.40 31.59 -35.70
N LEU A 9 35.01 32.17 -34.55
CA LEU A 9 33.61 32.44 -34.22
C LEU A 9 33.03 33.68 -34.93
N LEU A 10 33.83 34.42 -35.71
CA LEU A 10 33.44 35.69 -36.35
C LEU A 10 33.20 35.60 -37.86
N LEU A 11 33.27 34.40 -38.47
CA LEU A 11 33.21 34.25 -39.94
C LEU A 11 32.23 33.18 -40.45
N GLY A 12 31.24 32.77 -39.65
CA GLY A 12 30.02 32.09 -40.15
C GLY A 12 30.22 30.95 -41.16
N LEU A 13 31.21 30.08 -40.95
CA LEU A 13 31.52 28.96 -41.84
C LEU A 13 31.08 27.63 -41.22
N SER A 14 30.41 26.80 -42.03
CA SER A 14 29.82 25.52 -41.63
C SER A 14 30.86 24.43 -41.35
N LEU A 15 30.51 23.56 -40.41
CA LEU A 15 31.31 22.44 -39.88
C LEU A 15 31.80 21.44 -40.96
N SER A 16 31.25 21.51 -42.17
CA SER A 16 31.50 20.58 -43.28
C SER A 16 32.90 20.73 -43.91
N LEU A 17 33.58 21.87 -43.73
CA LEU A 17 34.92 22.09 -44.32
C LEU A 17 36.07 21.65 -43.40
N LEU A 18 35.82 21.49 -42.09
CA LEU A 18 36.85 21.06 -41.14
C LEU A 18 37.17 19.55 -41.27
N VAL A 19 36.21 18.76 -41.74
CA VAL A 19 36.38 17.31 -41.97
C VAL A 19 37.23 17.03 -43.21
N VAL A 20 37.24 17.93 -44.21
CA VAL A 20 38.00 17.72 -45.46
C VAL A 20 39.49 18.07 -45.31
N MET A 21 39.87 18.99 -44.41
CA MET A 21 41.28 19.28 -44.15
C MET A 21 41.98 18.28 -43.21
N ALA A 22 41.23 17.54 -42.38
CA ALA A 22 41.81 16.53 -41.50
C ALA A 22 42.23 15.26 -42.28
N THR A 23 41.61 14.99 -43.44
CA THR A 23 41.88 13.78 -44.23
C THR A 23 43.13 13.89 -45.12
N PHE A 24 43.72 15.09 -45.28
CA PHE A 24 44.88 15.30 -46.16
C PHE A 24 46.25 15.22 -45.45
N PHE A 25 46.29 15.16 -44.11
CA PHE A 25 47.54 15.14 -43.34
C PHE A 25 47.89 13.81 -42.66
N PHE A 26 47.03 12.79 -42.75
CA PHE A 26 47.34 11.43 -42.28
C PHE A 26 47.50 10.47 -43.45
N ASN A 27 48.55 10.68 -44.25
CA ASN A 27 49.06 9.62 -45.10
C ASN A 27 50.56 9.48 -44.80
N GLN A 28 50.96 8.26 -44.43
CA GLN A 28 52.27 7.85 -43.91
C GLN A 28 52.44 7.85 -42.38
N THR A 29 51.76 6.91 -41.73
CA THR A 29 52.36 6.07 -40.67
C THR A 29 51.42 4.88 -40.45
N LYS A 30 51.93 3.65 -40.63
CA LYS A 30 51.24 2.44 -40.18
C LYS A 30 51.25 2.47 -38.65
N VAL A 31 50.21 3.06 -38.06
CA VAL A 31 49.89 2.86 -36.65
C VAL A 31 48.96 1.66 -36.59
N THR A 32 49.46 0.54 -36.08
CA THR A 32 48.64 -0.60 -35.70
C THR A 32 47.79 -0.15 -34.52
N VAL A 33 46.54 0.21 -34.79
CA VAL A 33 45.55 0.45 -33.73
C VAL A 33 45.27 -0.91 -33.09
N PRO A 34 45.45 -1.10 -31.76
CA PRO A 34 45.02 -2.32 -31.12
C PRO A 34 43.52 -2.45 -31.34
N SER A 35 43.08 -3.58 -31.89
CA SER A 35 41.68 -3.95 -31.87
C SER A 35 41.23 -3.95 -30.41
N ILE A 36 40.47 -2.93 -30.03
CA ILE A 36 39.68 -2.97 -28.80
C ILE A 36 38.66 -4.07 -29.06
N GLU A 37 38.96 -5.29 -28.63
CA GLU A 37 37.94 -6.32 -28.44
C GLU A 37 36.99 -5.79 -27.39
N VAL A 38 35.90 -5.16 -27.85
CA VAL A 38 34.74 -4.95 -27.01
C VAL A 38 34.18 -6.34 -26.76
N SER A 39 34.64 -6.98 -25.68
CA SER A 39 34.05 -8.22 -25.18
C SER A 39 32.62 -7.86 -24.76
N ILE A 40 31.67 -8.07 -25.66
CA ILE A 40 30.26 -8.00 -25.35
C ILE A 40 30.01 -9.24 -24.49
N LYS A 41 30.06 -9.08 -23.17
CA LYS A 41 29.61 -10.12 -22.24
C LYS A 41 28.19 -10.50 -22.66
N GLN A 42 27.98 -11.77 -22.98
CA GLN A 42 26.62 -12.24 -23.22
C GLN A 42 25.82 -12.09 -21.93
N PRO A 43 24.54 -11.71 -22.02
CA PRO A 43 23.70 -11.59 -20.84
C PRO A 43 23.64 -12.91 -20.07
N ILE A 44 23.60 -12.84 -18.75
CA ILE A 44 23.43 -14.02 -17.89
C ILE A 44 21.98 -14.47 -17.96
N LYS A 45 21.73 -15.74 -18.32
CA LYS A 45 20.40 -16.35 -18.20
C LYS A 45 20.18 -16.85 -16.78
N LEU A 46 19.08 -16.43 -16.16
CA LEU A 46 18.72 -16.84 -14.80
C LEU A 46 17.57 -17.87 -14.81
N VAL A 47 17.52 -18.68 -13.76
CA VAL A 47 16.43 -19.66 -13.51
C VAL A 47 15.52 -19.08 -12.42
N PRO A 48 14.19 -19.09 -12.63
CA PRO A 48 13.27 -18.53 -11.64
C PRO A 48 13.26 -19.40 -10.38
N ILE A 49 13.08 -18.75 -9.23
CA ILE A 49 12.69 -19.44 -8.00
C ILE A 49 11.27 -19.95 -8.23
N LYS A 50 11.08 -21.27 -8.31
CA LYS A 50 9.73 -21.81 -8.41
C LYS A 50 9.03 -21.64 -7.06
N TYR A 51 7.78 -21.25 -7.15
CA TYR A 51 6.90 -21.12 -5.98
C TYR A 51 6.81 -22.45 -5.21
N GLU A 52 6.70 -23.58 -5.92
CA GLU A 52 6.63 -24.93 -5.35
C GLU A 52 7.94 -25.37 -4.66
N ASP A 53 9.09 -24.96 -5.20
CA ASP A 53 10.41 -25.33 -4.65
C ASP A 53 10.66 -24.66 -3.29
N SER A 54 10.01 -23.53 -3.01
CA SER A 54 10.11 -22.84 -1.71
C SER A 54 9.38 -23.55 -0.57
N ILE A 55 8.40 -24.40 -0.88
CA ILE A 55 7.72 -25.27 0.10
C ILE A 55 8.65 -26.45 0.48
N ILE A 56 9.60 -26.81 -0.39
CA ILE A 56 10.50 -27.98 -0.24
C ILE A 56 11.87 -27.60 0.36
N LEU A 57 12.20 -26.30 0.52
CA LEU A 57 13.45 -25.87 1.16
C LEU A 57 13.52 -26.06 2.68
N LYS A 58 12.50 -26.69 3.31
CA LYS A 58 12.74 -27.47 4.54
C LYS A 58 13.23 -28.83 4.09
N GLY A 59 14.51 -29.10 4.34
CA GLY A 59 15.19 -30.35 4.01
C GLY A 59 14.27 -31.55 4.13
N ALA A 60 14.31 -32.39 3.09
CA ALA A 60 13.63 -33.65 2.97
C ALA A 60 14.03 -34.63 4.09
N ASP A 61 13.54 -34.36 5.29
CA ASP A 61 13.14 -35.37 6.24
C ASP A 61 11.63 -35.25 6.35
N THR A 62 10.96 -36.38 6.29
CA THR A 62 9.52 -36.59 6.39
C THR A 62 8.98 -36.10 7.73
N VAL A 63 8.91 -34.79 7.91
CA VAL A 63 8.14 -34.16 8.98
C VAL A 63 6.70 -34.15 8.48
N THR A 64 5.90 -35.12 8.93
CA THR A 64 4.45 -34.96 9.03
C THR A 64 4.17 -33.52 9.44
N ALA A 65 3.60 -32.71 8.54
CA ALA A 65 3.41 -31.28 8.74
C ALA A 65 2.70 -31.08 10.09
N ALA A 66 3.48 -30.71 11.10
CA ALA A 66 2.95 -30.53 12.44
C ALA A 66 1.90 -29.43 12.33
N THR A 67 0.69 -29.69 12.83
CA THR A 67 -0.37 -28.69 12.89
C THR A 67 0.23 -27.38 13.43
N PRO A 68 0.04 -26.25 12.73
CA PRO A 68 0.61 -24.98 13.13
C PRO A 68 0.30 -24.70 14.60
N ASN A 69 1.32 -24.35 15.39
CA ASN A 69 1.11 -23.95 16.77
C ASN A 69 0.41 -22.58 16.75
N LEU A 70 -0.91 -22.57 16.94
CA LEU A 70 -1.74 -21.37 16.92
C LEU A 70 -1.21 -20.25 17.84
N ALA A 71 -0.70 -20.59 19.02
CA ALA A 71 -0.12 -19.59 19.92
C ALA A 71 1.17 -18.98 19.37
N ALA A 72 2.00 -19.77 18.69
CA ALA A 72 3.19 -19.27 18.01
C ALA A 72 2.81 -18.39 16.81
N MET A 73 1.79 -18.78 16.04
CA MET A 73 1.29 -17.99 14.92
C MET A 73 0.73 -16.64 15.39
N ALA A 74 -0.12 -16.64 16.42
CA ALA A 74 -0.65 -15.42 17.02
C ALA A 74 0.47 -14.49 17.54
N GLN A 75 1.50 -15.06 18.15
CA GLN A 75 2.66 -14.29 18.60
C GLN A 75 3.51 -13.74 17.43
N SER A 76 3.62 -14.47 16.31
CA SER A 76 4.25 -13.96 15.07
C SER A 76 3.47 -12.75 14.53
N ILE A 77 2.15 -12.90 14.34
CA ILE A 77 1.25 -11.84 13.88
C ILE A 77 1.36 -10.59 14.77
N LYS A 78 1.27 -10.76 16.09
CA LYS A 78 1.42 -9.68 17.07
C LYS A 78 2.77 -8.98 16.94
N THR A 79 3.86 -9.72 16.75
CA THR A 79 5.21 -9.17 16.64
C THR A 79 5.34 -8.29 15.41
N GLU A 80 4.89 -8.77 14.25
CA GLU A 80 5.00 -8.02 13.00
C GLU A 80 4.04 -6.81 12.96
N ALA A 81 2.83 -6.95 13.51
CA ALA A 81 1.89 -5.84 13.64
C ALA A 81 2.43 -4.71 14.54
N LEU A 82 3.04 -5.05 15.69
CA LEU A 82 3.67 -4.05 16.57
C LEU A 82 4.88 -3.40 15.91
N LYS A 83 5.69 -4.18 15.20
CA LYS A 83 6.86 -3.68 14.47
C LYS A 83 6.47 -2.70 13.36
N ALA A 84 5.31 -2.87 12.73
CA ALA A 84 4.80 -1.94 11.72
C ALA A 84 4.66 -0.50 12.25
N PHE A 85 4.33 -0.34 13.53
CA PHE A 85 4.21 0.95 14.23
C PHE A 85 5.44 1.29 15.08
N SER A 86 6.63 0.87 14.65
CA SER A 86 7.89 1.15 15.33
C SER A 86 8.85 1.91 14.42
N ASN A 87 9.80 2.63 15.01
CA ASN A 87 10.91 3.29 14.31
C ASN A 87 12.02 2.28 13.94
N SER A 88 11.64 1.07 13.54
CA SER A 88 12.58 0.04 13.10
C SER A 88 13.17 0.44 11.75
N SER A 89 14.49 0.29 11.60
CA SER A 89 15.16 0.41 10.32
C SER A 89 14.81 -0.74 9.36
N LYS A 90 14.36 -1.87 9.91
CA LYS A 90 13.93 -3.06 9.15
C LYS A 90 12.42 -3.07 8.95
N TYR A 91 11.97 -3.46 7.76
CA TYR A 91 10.55 -3.70 7.48
C TYR A 91 10.00 -4.83 8.36
N SER A 92 8.75 -4.70 8.82
CA SER A 92 7.98 -5.84 9.35
C SER A 92 7.64 -6.77 8.20
N LEU A 93 7.60 -8.08 8.45
CA LEU A 93 7.07 -9.02 7.45
C LEU A 93 5.58 -8.71 7.21
N PRO A 94 5.07 -8.95 5.99
CA PRO A 94 3.71 -8.56 5.65
C PRO A 94 2.70 -9.43 6.39
N LEU A 95 1.55 -8.84 6.71
CA LEU A 95 0.37 -9.58 7.17
C LEU A 95 -0.74 -9.46 6.14
N LEU A 96 -1.64 -10.44 6.10
CA LEU A 96 -2.82 -10.44 5.25
C LEU A 96 -4.04 -9.88 5.99
N SER A 97 -4.95 -9.20 5.28
CA SER A 97 -6.27 -8.87 5.79
C SER A 97 -7.29 -8.68 4.65
N HIS A 98 -8.56 -8.46 4.98
CA HIS A 98 -9.62 -8.18 4.00
C HIS A 98 -10.36 -6.85 4.33
N TRP A 99 -10.97 -6.22 3.33
CA TRP A 99 -11.87 -5.06 3.52
C TRP A 99 -13.32 -5.46 3.80
N ASN A 100 -13.87 -6.42 3.04
CA ASN A 100 -15.18 -7.00 3.33
C ASN A 100 -15.04 -8.04 4.44
N VAL A 101 -15.26 -7.61 5.68
CA VAL A 101 -15.15 -8.44 6.88
C VAL A 101 -16.50 -8.98 7.36
N GLY A 102 -17.49 -8.98 6.48
CA GLY A 102 -18.87 -9.34 6.79
C GLY A 102 -19.56 -8.38 7.77
N ILE A 103 -20.87 -8.53 7.80
CA ILE A 103 -21.83 -7.98 8.77
C ILE A 103 -22.93 -9.05 8.95
N PRO A 104 -23.86 -8.95 9.91
CA PRO A 104 -24.92 -9.96 10.08
C PRO A 104 -25.77 -10.23 8.83
N GLU A 105 -25.88 -9.26 7.93
CA GLU A 105 -26.57 -9.40 6.64
C GLU A 105 -25.71 -10.13 5.59
N LEU A 106 -24.39 -10.20 5.81
CA LEU A 106 -23.37 -10.80 4.95
C LEU A 106 -22.56 -11.85 5.73
N THR A 107 -23.25 -12.83 6.35
CA THR A 107 -22.61 -13.83 7.22
C THR A 107 -21.58 -14.69 6.49
N ASP A 108 -21.75 -14.86 5.19
CA ASP A 108 -20.89 -15.65 4.33
C ASP A 108 -19.74 -14.85 3.72
N ALA A 109 -19.32 -13.71 4.30
CA ALA A 109 -18.12 -12.99 3.84
C ALA A 109 -16.83 -13.46 4.56
N MET A 110 -15.76 -12.67 4.49
CA MET A 110 -14.50 -12.89 5.24
C MET A 110 -14.63 -12.45 6.70
N ASN A 111 -15.60 -13.02 7.41
CA ASN A 111 -15.91 -12.63 8.78
C ASN A 111 -14.73 -12.90 9.75
N PRO A 112 -14.70 -12.25 10.92
CA PRO A 112 -13.56 -12.34 11.83
C PRO A 112 -13.24 -13.76 12.32
N MET A 113 -14.26 -14.60 12.53
CA MET A 113 -14.04 -16.00 12.92
C MET A 113 -13.40 -16.80 11.80
N TYR A 114 -13.85 -16.62 10.56
CA TYR A 114 -13.20 -17.24 9.41
C TYR A 114 -11.73 -16.83 9.31
N MET A 115 -11.40 -15.54 9.48
CA MET A 115 -10.02 -15.08 9.50
C MET A 115 -9.20 -15.72 10.65
N ILE A 116 -9.81 -15.96 11.81
CA ILE A 116 -9.15 -16.68 12.91
C ILE A 116 -8.91 -18.15 12.54
N ASP A 117 -9.88 -18.83 11.92
CA ASP A 117 -9.74 -20.23 11.48
C ASP A 117 -8.58 -20.39 10.49
N ARG A 118 -8.34 -19.39 9.65
CA ARG A 118 -7.20 -19.33 8.72
C ARG A 118 -5.85 -19.15 9.43
N ILE A 119 -5.82 -18.44 10.56
CA ILE A 119 -4.63 -18.40 11.43
C ILE A 119 -4.33 -19.80 11.98
N GLU A 120 -5.37 -20.57 12.35
CA GLU A 120 -5.23 -21.97 12.79
C GLU A 120 -4.67 -22.86 11.67
N GLN A 121 -4.92 -22.51 10.40
CA GLN A 121 -4.35 -23.15 9.21
C GLN A 121 -2.91 -22.70 8.88
N GLY A 122 -2.35 -21.76 9.64
CA GLY A 122 -0.96 -21.33 9.51
C GLY A 122 -0.77 -20.03 8.73
N GLU A 123 -1.82 -19.25 8.51
CA GLU A 123 -1.75 -17.99 7.75
C GLU A 123 -1.54 -16.76 8.65
N HIS A 124 -0.68 -15.84 8.22
CA HIS A 124 -0.33 -14.60 8.92
C HIS A 124 -1.39 -13.50 8.70
N ILE A 125 -2.57 -13.70 9.28
CA ILE A 125 -3.72 -12.79 9.12
C ILE A 125 -3.83 -11.79 10.27
N LEU A 126 -3.98 -10.50 9.91
CA LEU A 126 -4.41 -9.45 10.81
C LEU A 126 -5.94 -9.32 10.78
N VAL A 127 -6.59 -9.96 11.75
CA VAL A 127 -8.06 -10.00 11.85
C VAL A 127 -8.64 -8.58 11.94
N SER A 128 -9.69 -8.34 11.16
CA SER A 128 -10.37 -7.04 11.07
C SER A 128 -11.88 -7.18 11.31
N TRP A 129 -12.51 -6.16 11.88
CA TRP A 129 -13.93 -6.09 12.19
C TRP A 129 -14.55 -4.82 11.62
N LYS A 130 -15.78 -4.87 11.11
CA LYS A 130 -16.54 -3.64 10.82
C LYS A 130 -17.00 -3.04 12.15
N LEU A 131 -16.95 -1.72 12.27
CA LEU A 131 -17.37 -0.99 13.46
C LEU A 131 -18.19 0.23 13.03
N ASP A 132 -19.50 0.18 13.24
CA ASP A 132 -20.39 1.31 13.00
C ASP A 132 -21.43 1.50 14.12
N PRO A 133 -20.99 1.74 15.36
CA PRO A 133 -21.89 1.93 16.50
C PRO A 133 -22.74 3.21 16.41
N TYR A 134 -22.50 4.07 15.43
CA TYR A 134 -23.09 5.41 15.36
C TYR A 134 -24.17 5.53 14.28
N TYR A 135 -23.99 4.91 13.12
CA TYR A 135 -24.95 4.99 12.01
C TYR A 135 -25.76 3.69 11.81
N ALA A 136 -25.24 2.55 12.27
CA ALA A 136 -25.90 1.26 12.09
C ALA A 136 -25.80 0.38 13.36
N ASP A 137 -26.83 0.46 14.23
CA ASP A 137 -27.03 -0.48 15.36
C ASP A 137 -27.36 -1.92 14.89
N THR A 138 -27.24 -2.21 13.59
CA THR A 138 -27.66 -3.46 12.96
C THR A 138 -26.59 -4.56 13.02
N ILE A 139 -25.32 -4.23 13.23
CA ILE A 139 -24.22 -5.23 13.27
C ILE A 139 -24.38 -6.18 14.47
N GLY A 140 -25.05 -5.76 15.55
CA GLY A 140 -25.37 -6.62 16.69
C GLY A 140 -24.16 -7.10 17.50
N VAL A 141 -24.37 -7.32 18.79
CA VAL A 141 -23.31 -7.73 19.75
C VAL A 141 -22.72 -9.11 19.41
N SER A 142 -23.52 -10.00 18.82
CA SER A 142 -23.13 -11.38 18.49
C SER A 142 -22.07 -11.48 17.38
N TYR A 143 -21.97 -10.48 16.49
CA TYR A 143 -20.91 -10.44 15.47
C TYR A 143 -19.51 -10.36 16.11
N TYR A 144 -19.42 -9.70 17.27
CA TYR A 144 -18.15 -9.41 17.94
C TYR A 144 -17.78 -10.44 19.01
N GLU A 145 -18.75 -10.91 19.80
CA GLU A 145 -18.48 -11.56 21.09
C GLU A 145 -17.49 -12.72 21.00
N GLU A 146 -17.75 -13.69 20.13
CA GLU A 146 -16.92 -14.89 20.00
C GLU A 146 -15.51 -14.55 19.50
N SER A 147 -15.43 -13.81 18.40
CA SER A 147 -14.16 -13.47 17.75
C SER A 147 -13.29 -12.55 18.60
N ILE A 148 -13.86 -11.61 19.34
CA ILE A 148 -13.11 -10.72 20.24
C ILE A 148 -12.59 -11.48 21.46
N LYS A 149 -13.37 -12.40 22.04
CA LYS A 149 -12.90 -13.25 23.14
C LYS A 149 -11.78 -14.18 22.67
N LYS A 150 -11.93 -14.80 21.50
CA LYS A 150 -10.88 -15.65 20.90
C LYS A 150 -9.61 -14.83 20.59
N ALA A 151 -9.76 -13.61 20.07
CA ALA A 151 -8.63 -12.70 19.89
C ALA A 151 -7.95 -12.33 21.22
N ALA A 152 -8.71 -12.19 22.30
CA ALA A 152 -8.18 -11.95 23.65
C ALA A 152 -7.38 -13.14 24.17
N GLU A 153 -7.90 -14.36 24.01
CA GLU A 153 -7.21 -15.61 24.37
C GLU A 153 -5.87 -15.75 23.65
N LEU A 154 -5.83 -15.41 22.36
CA LEU A 154 -4.64 -15.47 21.52
C LEU A 154 -3.74 -14.24 21.62
N GLN A 155 -4.15 -13.20 22.36
CA GLN A 155 -3.50 -11.90 22.41
C GLN A 155 -3.27 -11.26 21.03
N LEU A 156 -4.23 -11.40 20.11
CA LEU A 156 -4.14 -10.82 18.78
C LEU A 156 -4.33 -9.29 18.81
N PRO A 157 -3.70 -8.52 17.90
CA PRO A 157 -4.08 -7.15 17.62
C PRO A 157 -5.55 -7.04 17.16
N LEU A 158 -6.19 -5.90 17.45
CA LEU A 158 -7.54 -5.60 16.96
C LEU A 158 -7.50 -4.56 15.85
N VAL A 159 -8.26 -4.77 14.78
CA VAL A 159 -8.43 -3.79 13.70
C VAL A 159 -9.91 -3.53 13.45
N PHE A 160 -10.34 -2.28 13.59
CA PHE A 160 -11.70 -1.86 13.33
C PHE A 160 -11.75 -0.99 12.07
N ILE A 161 -12.53 -1.39 11.09
CA ILE A 161 -12.87 -0.60 9.90
C ILE A 161 -14.16 0.16 10.22
N LEU A 162 -14.10 1.48 10.17
CA LEU A 162 -15.19 2.35 10.59
C LEU A 162 -15.44 3.45 9.56
N PRO A 163 -16.70 3.93 9.44
CA PRO A 163 -16.97 5.10 8.62
C PRO A 163 -16.24 6.33 9.19
N ALA A 164 -16.19 7.40 8.42
CA ALA A 164 -15.54 8.66 8.78
C ALA A 164 -16.08 9.26 10.11
N PRO A 165 -15.34 9.17 11.23
CA PRO A 165 -15.85 9.59 12.54
C PRO A 165 -16.17 11.07 12.60
N GLU A 166 -15.37 11.89 11.89
CA GLU A 166 -15.55 13.33 11.81
C GLU A 166 -16.80 13.72 11.00
N SER A 167 -17.35 12.82 10.17
CA SER A 167 -18.56 13.11 9.41
C SER A 167 -19.78 13.34 10.30
N ALA A 168 -19.79 12.85 11.55
CA ALA A 168 -20.84 13.12 12.52
C ALA A 168 -20.96 14.62 12.84
N LEU A 169 -19.85 15.36 12.82
CA LEU A 169 -19.82 16.81 13.04
C LEU A 169 -20.62 17.58 11.96
N THR A 170 -20.82 16.97 10.80
CA THR A 170 -21.66 17.53 9.73
C THR A 170 -23.02 16.84 9.66
N LYS A 171 -23.08 15.50 9.77
CA LYS A 171 -24.30 14.72 9.49
C LYS A 171 -25.28 14.67 10.66
N ASP A 172 -24.82 14.68 11.91
CA ASP A 172 -25.71 14.63 13.06
C ASP A 172 -26.41 15.99 13.27
N SER A 173 -27.74 15.92 13.37
CA SER A 173 -28.64 17.01 13.71
C SER A 173 -28.20 17.82 14.94
N TYR A 174 -27.56 17.21 15.94
CA TYR A 174 -27.02 17.93 17.09
C TYR A 174 -26.01 18.99 16.65
N TYR A 175 -24.97 18.59 15.92
CA TYR A 175 -23.94 19.51 15.45
C TYR A 175 -24.44 20.45 14.36
N LYS A 176 -25.48 20.10 13.61
CA LYS A 176 -26.10 21.04 12.65
C LYS A 176 -26.83 22.18 13.34
N ASN A 177 -27.47 21.92 14.48
CA ASN A 177 -28.39 22.86 15.12
C ASN A 177 -27.76 23.71 16.24
N ILE A 178 -26.50 23.48 16.61
CA ILE A 178 -25.79 24.37 17.55
C ILE A 178 -25.49 25.73 16.91
N SER A 179 -25.25 26.73 17.76
CA SER A 179 -24.99 28.10 17.29
C SER A 179 -23.77 28.15 16.39
N LYS A 180 -23.76 29.15 15.51
CA LYS A 180 -22.68 29.40 14.56
C LYS A 180 -21.33 29.65 15.24
N GLU A 181 -21.26 30.04 16.50
CA GLU A 181 -20.01 30.21 17.23
C GLU A 181 -19.40 28.83 17.55
N ASP A 182 -20.25 27.89 17.96
CA ASP A 182 -19.85 26.55 18.38
C ASP A 182 -19.87 25.51 17.24
N ASN A 183 -20.37 25.87 16.05
CA ASN A 183 -20.54 24.92 14.95
C ASN A 183 -19.20 24.50 14.30
N PRO A 184 -18.87 23.19 14.20
CA PRO A 184 -17.62 22.73 13.58
C PRO A 184 -17.56 22.94 12.05
N ASN A 185 -18.70 23.21 11.42
CA ASN A 185 -18.80 23.39 9.98
C ASN A 185 -18.41 24.81 9.53
N VAL A 186 -18.34 24.99 8.22
CA VAL A 186 -18.08 26.29 7.59
C VAL A 186 -19.24 27.24 7.86
N VAL A 187 -18.92 28.37 8.47
CA VAL A 187 -19.81 29.54 8.52
C VAL A 187 -19.40 30.47 7.39
N ASP A 188 -20.33 30.77 6.48
CA ASP A 188 -20.06 31.66 5.35
C ASP A 188 -20.12 33.15 5.76
N LYS A 189 -19.89 34.05 4.81
CA LYS A 189 -19.93 35.50 5.03
C LYS A 189 -21.33 36.07 5.28
N ASP A 190 -22.34 35.37 4.78
CA ASP A 190 -23.76 35.70 4.99
C ASP A 190 -24.28 35.06 6.29
N ASN A 191 -23.36 34.48 7.08
CA ASN A 191 -23.59 33.92 8.39
C ASN A 191 -24.45 32.62 8.37
N ASN A 192 -24.47 31.92 7.23
CA ASN A 192 -25.06 30.59 7.10
C ASN A 192 -24.06 29.50 7.47
N ILE A 193 -24.57 28.37 7.94
CA ILE A 193 -23.80 27.16 8.22
C ILE A 193 -23.92 26.25 7.00
N LEU A 194 -22.79 25.86 6.41
CA LEU A 194 -22.73 24.95 5.26
C LEU A 194 -22.46 23.52 5.76
N ASP A 195 -22.98 22.51 5.08
CA ASP A 195 -22.71 21.08 5.37
C ASP A 195 -21.28 20.67 4.92
N LYS A 196 -20.25 21.31 5.48
CA LYS A 196 -18.83 21.14 5.14
C LYS A 196 -17.96 21.46 6.36
N LEU A 197 -17.01 20.60 6.71
CA LEU A 197 -16.17 20.78 7.88
C LEU A 197 -15.21 21.96 7.74
N SER A 198 -15.05 22.73 8.82
CA SER A 198 -14.12 23.86 8.87
C SER A 198 -12.96 23.60 9.84
N PRO A 199 -11.70 23.74 9.41
CA PRO A 199 -10.56 23.67 10.31
C PRO A 199 -10.45 24.91 11.21
N PHE A 200 -11.23 25.96 10.93
CA PHE A 200 -11.35 27.16 11.77
C PHE A 200 -12.54 27.10 12.73
N GLY A 201 -13.32 26.00 12.74
CA GLY A 201 -14.32 25.76 13.77
C GLY A 201 -13.69 25.55 15.15
N PRO A 202 -14.49 25.37 16.21
CA PRO A 202 -13.95 25.16 17.56
C PRO A 202 -13.34 23.75 17.74
N ASP A 203 -12.33 23.64 18.62
CA ASP A 203 -11.58 22.40 18.87
C ASP A 203 -12.34 21.38 19.73
N ASN A 204 -13.11 21.89 20.70
CA ASN A 204 -13.84 21.06 21.66
C ASN A 204 -14.80 20.07 20.99
N LYS A 205 -15.44 20.44 19.86
CA LYS A 205 -16.36 19.56 19.13
C LYS A 205 -15.67 18.38 18.48
N TRP A 206 -14.46 18.56 17.97
CA TRP A 206 -13.65 17.46 17.45
C TRP A 206 -13.27 16.47 18.55
N LYS A 207 -12.89 16.98 19.72
CA LYS A 207 -12.63 16.13 20.89
C LYS A 207 -13.90 15.41 21.38
N GLU A 208 -15.03 16.11 21.43
CA GLU A 208 -16.33 15.59 21.84
C GLU A 208 -16.77 14.42 20.96
N VAL A 209 -16.72 14.56 19.63
CA VAL A 209 -17.10 13.47 18.71
C VAL A 209 -16.20 12.25 18.89
N GLY A 210 -14.88 12.43 19.07
CA GLY A 210 -13.99 11.30 19.35
C GLY A 210 -14.33 10.57 20.66
N GLY A 211 -14.75 11.33 21.69
CA GLY A 211 -15.27 10.77 22.94
C GLY A 211 -16.56 9.96 22.73
N GLN A 212 -17.48 10.45 21.90
CA GLN A 212 -18.74 9.74 21.61
C GLN A 212 -18.50 8.38 20.96
N TRP A 213 -17.55 8.28 20.02
CA TRP A 213 -17.19 7.00 19.39
C TRP A 213 -16.60 5.97 20.37
N SER A 214 -15.79 6.41 21.32
CA SER A 214 -15.10 5.53 22.28
C SER A 214 -15.93 5.15 23.51
N THR A 215 -17.05 5.84 23.75
CA THR A 215 -17.89 5.67 24.96
C THR A 215 -19.22 4.97 24.69
N THR A 216 -19.43 4.44 23.49
CA THR A 216 -20.63 3.67 23.16
C THR A 216 -20.76 2.41 24.03
N PRO A 217 -21.99 1.89 24.25
CA PRO A 217 -22.18 0.63 24.97
C PRO A 217 -21.40 -0.54 24.35
N LEU A 218 -21.38 -0.64 23.01
CA LEU A 218 -20.60 -1.65 22.30
C LEU A 218 -19.10 -1.51 22.60
N MET A 219 -18.54 -0.29 22.53
CA MET A 219 -17.12 -0.08 22.80
C MET A 219 -16.74 -0.39 24.25
N SER A 220 -17.64 -0.11 25.18
CA SER A 220 -17.48 -0.53 26.59
C SER A 220 -17.47 -2.05 26.71
N GLN A 221 -18.35 -2.74 25.99
CA GLN A 221 -18.41 -4.21 25.99
C GLN A 221 -17.16 -4.86 25.36
N LEU A 222 -16.65 -4.31 24.25
CA LEU A 222 -15.40 -4.76 23.60
C LEU A 222 -14.22 -4.69 24.58
N GLN A 223 -14.15 -3.62 25.37
CA GLN A 223 -13.13 -3.43 26.41
C GLN A 223 -13.25 -4.41 27.58
N GLU A 224 -14.46 -4.90 27.89
CA GLU A 224 -14.64 -5.93 28.91
C GLU A 224 -14.24 -7.32 28.39
N TRP A 225 -14.58 -7.65 27.14
CA TRP A 225 -14.16 -8.93 26.56
C TRP A 225 -12.65 -9.01 26.30
N TYR A 226 -12.03 -7.89 25.94
CA TYR A 226 -10.59 -7.83 25.71
C TYR A 226 -9.97 -6.60 26.38
N PRO A 227 -9.64 -6.66 27.68
CA PRO A 227 -9.18 -5.50 28.44
C PRO A 227 -7.75 -5.06 28.11
N ASN A 228 -6.90 -5.96 27.61
CA ASN A 228 -5.47 -5.73 27.41
C ASN A 228 -4.97 -6.06 25.99
N PRO A 229 -5.55 -5.47 24.92
CA PRO A 229 -5.06 -5.72 23.56
C PRO A 229 -3.65 -5.13 23.38
N PRO A 230 -2.75 -5.83 22.67
CA PRO A 230 -1.39 -5.32 22.43
C PRO A 230 -1.38 -4.13 21.48
N LEU A 231 -2.38 -4.05 20.59
CA LEU A 231 -2.54 -3.02 19.58
C LEU A 231 -4.02 -2.95 19.18
N VAL A 232 -4.55 -1.73 19.02
CA VAL A 232 -5.89 -1.48 18.47
C VAL A 232 -5.75 -0.49 17.33
N ILE A 233 -6.20 -0.82 16.13
CA ILE A 233 -6.13 0.05 14.95
C ILE A 233 -7.55 0.44 14.54
N PHE A 234 -7.82 1.73 14.45
CA PHE A 234 -9.05 2.25 13.83
C PHE A 234 -8.71 2.74 12.42
N ILE A 235 -9.29 2.12 11.40
CA ILE A 235 -9.13 2.49 9.98
C ILE A 235 -10.38 3.26 9.54
N SER A 236 -10.26 4.59 9.47
CA SER A 236 -11.32 5.48 9.00
C SER A 236 -11.35 5.54 7.47
N GLU A 237 -12.56 5.54 6.90
CA GLU A 237 -12.79 5.82 5.48
C GLU A 237 -12.54 7.31 5.12
N ASP A 238 -12.54 8.23 6.09
CA ASP A 238 -12.16 9.66 5.97
C ASP A 238 -12.87 10.46 4.85
N GLU A 239 -14.15 10.19 4.63
CA GLU A 239 -14.94 10.71 3.50
C GLU A 239 -15.72 12.01 3.78
N ALA A 240 -15.56 12.65 4.95
CA ALA A 240 -16.28 13.90 5.22
C ALA A 240 -15.82 15.02 4.27
N ASP A 241 -16.74 15.86 3.79
CA ASP A 241 -16.42 17.06 3.00
C ASP A 241 -15.72 18.11 3.89
N LYS A 242 -14.62 18.65 3.38
CA LYS A 242 -13.66 19.46 4.12
C LYS A 242 -13.39 20.75 3.36
N LEU A 243 -13.33 21.88 4.08
CA LEU A 243 -12.95 23.15 3.49
C LEU A 243 -11.57 23.07 2.83
N SER A 244 -11.55 23.27 1.51
CA SER A 244 -10.32 23.29 0.72
C SER A 244 -9.66 24.67 0.69
N TYR A 245 -8.37 24.72 0.33
CA TYR A 245 -7.64 25.98 0.24
C TYR A 245 -8.16 26.91 -0.88
N LYS A 246 -8.79 26.35 -1.92
CA LYS A 246 -9.43 27.11 -3.00
C LYS A 246 -10.67 27.85 -2.52
N GLU A 247 -11.40 27.22 -1.62
CA GLU A 247 -12.68 27.70 -1.11
C GLU A 247 -12.54 28.50 0.18
N VAL A 248 -11.35 28.55 0.79
CA VAL A 248 -11.13 29.11 2.13
C VAL A 248 -11.69 30.53 2.32
N ASN A 249 -11.76 31.32 1.25
CA ASN A 249 -12.31 32.67 1.25
C ASN A 249 -13.81 32.74 1.55
N ILE A 250 -14.56 31.64 1.45
CA ILE A 250 -15.99 31.61 1.82
C ILE A 250 -16.17 31.63 3.34
N ALA A 251 -15.21 31.12 4.11
CA ALA A 251 -15.33 30.96 5.55
C ALA A 251 -15.12 32.29 6.28
N SER A 252 -16.09 32.74 7.08
CA SER A 252 -15.99 33.97 7.88
C SER A 252 -14.84 33.89 8.90
N ARG A 253 -14.73 32.78 9.62
CA ARG A 253 -13.66 32.53 10.62
C ARG A 253 -12.25 32.52 10.05
N TYR A 254 -12.10 32.17 8.76
CA TYR A 254 -10.82 32.34 8.08
C TYR A 254 -10.44 33.82 8.02
N TRP A 255 -11.37 34.73 7.70
CA TRP A 255 -11.09 36.17 7.63
C TRP A 255 -10.75 36.78 8.98
N GLU A 256 -11.33 36.28 10.07
CA GLU A 256 -10.94 36.66 11.43
C GLU A 256 -9.46 36.33 11.66
N CYS A 257 -9.03 35.10 11.37
CA CYS A 257 -7.62 34.69 11.45
C CYS A 257 -6.71 35.40 10.43
N TYR A 258 -7.24 35.74 9.26
CA TYR A 258 -6.47 36.26 8.12
C TYR A 258 -6.23 37.77 8.17
N SER A 259 -7.06 38.51 8.93
CA SER A 259 -6.97 39.97 9.09
C SER A 259 -5.66 40.43 9.75
N GLU A 260 -4.94 39.53 10.41
CA GLU A 260 -3.67 39.80 11.10
C GLU A 260 -2.43 39.64 10.18
N CYS A 261 -2.61 39.26 8.91
CA CYS A 261 -1.51 38.89 8.02
C CYS A 261 -1.20 39.92 6.90
N SER A 262 0.09 40.14 6.62
CA SER A 262 0.56 41.06 5.57
C SER A 262 0.15 40.58 4.17
N PRO A 263 -0.08 41.48 3.18
CA PRO A 263 -0.48 41.11 1.81
C PRO A 263 0.47 40.16 1.08
N GLU A 264 1.76 40.21 1.41
CA GLU A 264 2.82 39.39 0.80
C GLU A 264 2.78 37.93 1.26
N MET A 265 2.10 37.65 2.39
CA MET A 265 1.92 36.31 2.97
C MET A 265 0.60 35.65 2.53
N LYS A 266 -0.02 36.08 1.42
CA LYS A 266 -1.40 35.70 1.01
C LYS A 266 -1.51 34.69 -0.15
N GLY A 267 -0.40 34.07 -0.56
CA GLY A 267 -0.36 33.09 -1.67
C GLY A 267 -0.86 31.69 -1.30
N ASP A 268 -1.07 30.84 -2.31
CA ASP A 268 -1.61 29.47 -2.13
C ASP A 268 -0.80 28.61 -1.17
N ASN A 269 0.54 28.70 -1.20
CA ASN A 269 1.39 27.99 -0.26
C ASN A 269 1.08 28.36 1.20
N TYR A 270 0.82 29.64 1.49
CA TYR A 270 0.45 30.08 2.84
C TYR A 270 -0.91 29.54 3.25
N LYS A 271 -1.93 29.67 2.38
CA LYS A 271 -3.28 29.14 2.65
C LYS A 271 -3.24 27.64 2.98
N ARG A 272 -2.51 26.87 2.16
CA ARG A 272 -2.33 25.43 2.37
C ARG A 272 -1.61 25.10 3.67
N THR A 273 -0.57 25.87 4.02
CA THR A 273 0.19 25.70 5.28
C THR A 273 -0.71 25.99 6.48
N LEU A 274 -1.45 27.09 6.47
CA LEU A 274 -2.36 27.48 7.56
C LEU A 274 -3.48 26.45 7.75
N LEU A 275 -4.17 26.10 6.66
CA LEU A 275 -5.21 25.07 6.68
C LEU A 275 -4.66 23.73 7.17
N GLY A 276 -3.48 23.34 6.70
CA GLY A 276 -2.86 22.09 7.10
C GLY A 276 -2.55 22.01 8.58
N GLY A 277 -1.92 23.05 9.14
CA GLY A 277 -1.67 23.12 10.59
C GLY A 277 -2.97 22.96 11.39
N LYS A 278 -4.04 23.64 10.98
CA LYS A 278 -5.34 23.58 11.64
C LYS A 278 -6.01 22.21 11.51
N TRP A 279 -5.95 21.58 10.34
CA TRP A 279 -6.46 20.20 10.18
C TRP A 279 -5.68 19.19 11.04
N ILE A 280 -4.36 19.31 11.14
CA ILE A 280 -3.56 18.46 12.04
C ILE A 280 -4.05 18.61 13.48
N GLU A 281 -4.26 19.86 13.95
CA GLU A 281 -4.82 20.13 15.28
C GLU A 281 -6.18 19.45 15.47
N LYS A 282 -7.10 19.57 14.51
CA LYS A 282 -8.45 18.96 14.58
C LYS A 282 -8.42 17.45 14.75
N TYR A 283 -7.66 16.75 13.92
CA TYR A 283 -7.57 15.29 14.03
C TYR A 283 -6.92 14.85 15.34
N ARG A 284 -5.92 15.60 15.85
CA ARG A 284 -5.33 15.32 17.16
C ARG A 284 -6.35 15.49 18.30
N GLN A 285 -7.21 16.50 18.23
CA GLN A 285 -8.29 16.66 19.22
C GLN A 285 -9.27 15.48 19.20
N MET A 286 -9.69 15.04 18.01
CA MET A 286 -10.56 13.88 17.88
C MET A 286 -9.91 12.59 18.42
N GLN A 287 -8.66 12.33 18.06
CA GLN A 287 -7.90 11.18 18.56
C GLN A 287 -7.73 11.22 20.09
N ASN A 288 -7.51 12.41 20.66
CA ASN A 288 -7.48 12.59 22.12
C ASN A 288 -8.84 12.29 22.75
N GLY A 289 -9.94 12.71 22.11
CA GLY A 289 -11.30 12.35 22.51
C GLY A 289 -11.50 10.84 22.60
N PHE A 290 -11.10 10.10 21.55
CA PHE A 290 -11.11 8.63 21.56
C PHE A 290 -10.32 8.06 22.75
N LYS A 291 -9.07 8.50 22.92
CA LYS A 291 -8.17 7.98 23.97
C LYS A 291 -8.71 8.26 25.37
N GLU A 292 -9.28 9.44 25.60
CA GLU A 292 -9.82 9.82 26.90
C GLU A 292 -11.09 9.03 27.26
N GLY A 293 -11.92 8.72 26.26
CA GLY A 293 -13.20 8.02 26.44
C GLY A 293 -13.07 6.52 26.74
N PHE A 294 -11.97 5.86 26.36
CA PHE A 294 -11.72 4.48 26.78
C PHE A 294 -11.64 4.37 28.32
N THR A 295 -12.04 3.24 28.89
CA THR A 295 -12.00 2.97 30.33
C THR A 295 -10.79 2.10 30.72
N LYS A 296 -10.33 1.23 29.81
CA LYS A 296 -9.18 0.35 30.04
C LYS A 296 -7.87 1.02 29.62
N LEU A 297 -6.84 0.93 30.48
CA LEU A 297 -5.56 1.61 30.25
C LEU A 297 -4.84 1.13 28.98
N ALA A 298 -4.90 -0.17 28.66
CA ALA A 298 -4.27 -0.71 27.46
C ALA A 298 -4.87 -0.11 26.18
N TRP A 299 -6.20 0.06 26.12
CA TRP A 299 -6.86 0.71 24.98
C TRP A 299 -6.41 2.17 24.79
N LYS A 300 -6.23 2.92 25.88
CA LYS A 300 -5.70 4.31 25.81
C LYS A 300 -4.31 4.37 25.21
N ASN A 301 -3.45 3.42 25.59
CA ASN A 301 -2.03 3.44 25.28
C ASN A 301 -1.71 2.80 23.92
N ASN A 302 -2.48 1.79 23.52
CA ASN A 302 -2.17 0.93 22.39
C ASN A 302 -3.03 1.21 21.15
N VAL A 303 -3.84 2.27 21.17
CA VAL A 303 -4.64 2.68 20.00
C VAL A 303 -3.79 3.42 18.96
N LYS A 304 -4.05 3.10 17.68
CA LYS A 304 -3.52 3.77 16.49
C LYS A 304 -4.68 4.15 15.57
N PHE A 305 -4.53 5.30 14.92
CA PHE A 305 -5.51 5.80 13.96
C PHE A 305 -4.92 5.76 12.56
N MET A 306 -5.66 5.15 11.66
CA MET A 306 -5.32 5.04 10.26
C MET A 306 -6.46 5.57 9.40
N SER A 307 -6.11 5.97 8.20
CA SER A 307 -7.06 6.50 7.22
C SER A 307 -6.83 5.89 5.86
N TYR A 308 -7.90 5.84 5.09
CA TYR A 308 -7.90 5.36 3.72
C TYR A 308 -7.44 6.43 2.73
N ASN A 309 -6.63 6.02 1.75
CA ASN A 309 -6.22 6.79 0.56
C ASN A 309 -5.59 8.19 0.83
N ASN A 310 -4.80 8.30 1.90
CA ASN A 310 -4.20 9.59 2.30
C ASN A 310 -2.96 10.03 1.50
N PHE A 311 -2.65 9.43 0.35
CA PHE A 311 -1.51 9.80 -0.49
C PHE A 311 -1.94 10.36 -1.86
N SER A 312 -1.13 11.23 -2.45
CA SER A 312 -1.45 11.85 -3.75
C SER A 312 -1.09 10.90 -4.89
N SER A 313 -2.09 10.26 -5.49
CA SER A 313 -1.90 9.30 -6.60
C SER A 313 -1.37 9.94 -7.90
N ASP A 314 -1.61 11.24 -8.10
CA ASP A 314 -1.33 11.93 -9.38
C ASP A 314 -0.06 12.79 -9.37
N PHE A 315 0.74 12.73 -8.30
CA PHE A 315 1.93 13.57 -8.18
C PHE A 315 2.85 13.43 -9.39
N GLY A 316 3.19 14.56 -10.00
CA GLY A 316 4.08 14.58 -11.16
C GLY A 316 3.48 14.06 -12.48
N LYS A 317 2.26 13.51 -12.47
CA LYS A 317 1.60 12.92 -13.65
C LYS A 317 1.17 13.96 -14.67
N SER A 318 0.66 15.10 -14.23
CA SER A 318 0.15 16.19 -15.09
C SER A 318 0.56 17.58 -14.59
N ALA A 319 0.34 18.65 -15.34
CA ALA A 319 0.59 19.99 -14.81
C ALA A 319 -0.35 20.35 -13.63
N ASN A 320 -1.55 19.78 -13.62
CA ASN A 320 -2.62 20.21 -12.72
C ASN A 320 -2.68 19.40 -11.42
N TRP A 321 -1.80 18.40 -11.22
CA TRP A 321 -1.81 17.60 -9.98
C TRP A 321 -1.69 18.48 -8.75
N ILE A 322 -0.91 19.57 -8.85
CA ILE A 322 -0.66 20.46 -7.73
C ILE A 322 -1.91 21.24 -7.33
N ASP A 323 -2.85 21.49 -8.25
CA ASP A 323 -4.04 22.31 -8.00
C ASP A 323 -4.98 21.67 -6.98
N ASN A 324 -5.01 20.34 -6.90
CA ASN A 324 -5.84 19.62 -5.93
C ASN A 324 -5.03 19.06 -4.76
N ALA A 325 -3.71 19.17 -4.81
CA ALA A 325 -2.84 18.73 -3.72
C ALA A 325 -2.95 19.66 -2.50
N THR A 326 -2.51 19.15 -1.35
CA THR A 326 -2.26 19.94 -0.13
C THR A 326 -0.79 20.37 -0.02
N ALA A 327 0.00 20.14 -1.07
CA ALA A 327 1.44 20.36 -1.10
C ALA A 327 1.86 21.80 -0.75
N THR A 328 2.90 21.92 0.06
CA THR A 328 3.53 23.17 0.50
C THR A 328 5.06 23.05 0.43
N ASN A 329 5.76 24.13 0.76
CA ASN A 329 7.22 24.08 0.96
C ASN A 329 7.65 23.27 2.20
N GLN A 330 6.71 22.81 3.03
CA GLN A 330 6.98 22.04 4.24
C GLN A 330 6.67 20.55 4.10
N TYR A 331 5.63 20.21 3.33
CA TYR A 331 5.17 18.85 3.11
C TYR A 331 4.50 18.67 1.74
N ILE A 332 4.57 17.46 1.17
CA ILE A 332 3.94 17.12 -0.12
C ILE A 332 2.44 16.86 0.01
N ASN A 333 2.03 16.30 1.15
CA ASN A 333 0.66 15.97 1.45
C ASN A 333 0.44 16.09 2.97
N LEU A 334 -0.63 16.78 3.31
CA LEU A 334 -1.09 16.99 4.67
C LEU A 334 -1.59 15.71 5.35
N TRP A 335 -2.31 14.87 4.61
CA TRP A 335 -3.14 13.84 5.22
C TRP A 335 -2.37 12.73 5.95
N PRO A 336 -1.16 12.33 5.54
CA PRO A 336 -0.33 11.45 6.36
C PRO A 336 0.03 12.06 7.72
N LEU A 337 -0.02 13.40 7.84
CA LEU A 337 0.33 14.12 9.08
C LEU A 337 -0.80 14.10 10.12
N THR A 338 -2.02 13.74 9.74
CA THR A 338 -3.19 13.72 10.65
C THR A 338 -3.39 12.38 11.34
N VAL A 339 -2.65 11.33 10.97
CA VAL A 339 -2.87 9.93 11.40
C VAL A 339 -1.58 9.22 11.80
N ASP A 340 -1.72 8.06 12.44
CA ASP A 340 -0.61 7.17 12.82
C ASP A 340 -0.16 6.25 11.66
N GLY A 341 -1.00 6.08 10.64
CA GLY A 341 -0.68 5.33 9.44
C GLY A 341 -1.73 5.54 8.35
N ALA A 342 -1.50 5.03 7.14
CA ALA A 342 -2.50 5.07 6.08
C ALA A 342 -2.60 3.76 5.30
N THR A 343 -3.76 3.53 4.70
CA THR A 343 -3.93 2.50 3.68
C THR A 343 -3.86 3.15 2.30
N ILE A 344 -3.06 2.58 1.40
CA ILE A 344 -2.85 3.05 0.04
C ILE A 344 -3.44 2.02 -0.92
N ASP A 345 -4.04 2.46 -2.01
CA ASP A 345 -4.54 1.51 -3.01
C ASP A 345 -3.56 1.29 -4.15
N PHE A 346 -3.40 0.02 -4.51
CA PHE A 346 -2.93 -0.43 -5.81
C PHE A 346 -4.16 -0.67 -6.67
N ASP A 347 -4.59 0.40 -7.33
CA ASP A 347 -5.95 0.56 -7.83
C ASP A 347 -6.03 0.49 -9.36
N LEU A 348 -6.87 -0.41 -9.87
CA LEU A 348 -7.20 -0.56 -11.29
C LEU A 348 -8.53 0.09 -11.69
N THR A 349 -9.19 0.89 -10.85
CA THR A 349 -10.44 1.60 -11.20
C THR A 349 -10.31 2.50 -12.43
N GLY A 350 -11.47 2.84 -13.01
CA GLY A 350 -11.57 3.78 -14.13
C GLY A 350 -10.89 3.24 -15.39
N SER A 351 -10.04 4.06 -16.02
CA SER A 351 -9.32 3.70 -17.26
C SER A 351 -7.97 3.01 -17.03
N LYS A 352 -7.63 2.70 -15.77
CA LYS A 352 -6.35 2.05 -15.46
C LYS A 352 -6.34 0.58 -15.92
N SER A 353 -5.17 0.09 -16.29
CA SER A 353 -4.92 -1.30 -16.68
C SER A 353 -3.59 -1.77 -16.09
N ASP A 354 -3.40 -3.07 -15.93
CA ASP A 354 -2.10 -3.66 -15.65
C ASP A 354 -1.30 -3.97 -16.94
N THR A 355 -1.85 -3.71 -18.12
CA THR A 355 -1.15 -3.91 -19.42
C THR A 355 -0.66 -2.64 -20.09
N THR A 356 -0.92 -1.46 -19.52
CA THR A 356 -0.54 -0.16 -20.12
C THR A 356 0.20 0.74 -19.15
N ALA A 357 0.77 1.84 -19.61
CA ALA A 357 1.45 2.80 -18.73
C ALA A 357 0.48 3.59 -17.83
N ASN A 358 -0.82 3.64 -18.15
CA ASN A 358 -1.84 4.09 -17.20
C ASN A 358 -2.16 2.99 -16.18
N SER A 359 -1.16 2.65 -15.37
CA SER A 359 -1.23 1.56 -14.42
C SER A 359 -0.83 2.00 -13.01
N PRO A 360 -1.39 1.39 -11.95
CA PRO A 360 -0.86 1.54 -10.61
C PRO A 360 0.65 1.22 -10.52
N HIS A 361 1.20 0.35 -11.38
CA HIS A 361 2.64 0.08 -11.48
C HIS A 361 3.47 1.35 -11.70
N VAL A 362 3.01 2.25 -12.58
CA VAL A 362 3.69 3.51 -12.87
C VAL A 362 3.49 4.49 -11.71
N LEU A 363 2.26 4.66 -11.22
CA LEU A 363 1.94 5.62 -10.16
C LEU A 363 2.64 5.27 -8.83
N ALA A 364 2.81 3.98 -8.54
CA ALA A 364 3.47 3.47 -7.35
C ALA A 364 4.92 3.98 -7.21
N ASN A 365 5.59 4.38 -8.30
CA ASN A 365 6.95 4.90 -8.26
C ASN A 365 7.13 6.17 -7.41
N ASN A 366 6.05 6.91 -7.15
CA ASN A 366 6.08 8.09 -6.26
C ASN A 366 5.94 7.73 -4.78
N LEU A 367 5.38 6.56 -4.46
CA LEU A 367 5.08 6.20 -3.07
C LEU A 367 6.33 6.05 -2.18
N PRO A 368 7.46 5.46 -2.63
CA PRO A 368 8.63 5.27 -1.76
C PRO A 368 9.14 6.56 -1.10
N PHE A 369 9.26 7.66 -1.85
CA PHE A 369 9.75 8.91 -1.27
C PHE A 369 8.66 9.61 -0.45
N MET A 370 7.38 9.51 -0.84
CA MET A 370 6.27 10.05 -0.04
C MET A 370 6.14 9.36 1.32
N LEU A 371 6.31 8.04 1.36
CA LEU A 371 6.33 7.26 2.59
C LEU A 371 7.52 7.64 3.49
N LYS A 372 8.69 7.84 2.88
CA LYS A 372 9.88 8.38 3.59
C LYS A 372 9.61 9.77 4.15
N GLU A 373 8.91 10.62 3.41
CA GLU A 373 8.51 11.93 3.89
C GLU A 373 7.52 11.83 5.05
N ALA A 374 6.48 11.01 4.95
CA ALA A 374 5.53 10.78 6.03
C ALA A 374 6.24 10.35 7.31
N LYS A 375 7.20 9.42 7.25
CA LYS A 375 7.98 9.01 8.43
C LYS A 375 8.89 10.12 8.99
N SER A 376 9.51 10.92 8.13
CA SER A 376 10.51 11.92 8.55
C SER A 376 9.92 13.28 8.94
N LYS A 377 8.85 13.73 8.28
CA LYS A 377 8.23 15.04 8.47
C LYS A 377 7.07 15.04 9.45
N ASN A 378 6.37 13.92 9.61
CA ASN A 378 5.22 13.83 10.54
C ASN A 378 5.62 13.89 12.02
N GLN A 379 6.92 13.98 12.36
CA GLN A 379 7.42 13.70 13.71
C GLN A 379 6.90 12.35 14.24
N ASN A 380 6.44 11.48 13.34
CA ASN A 380 5.90 10.16 13.61
C ASN A 380 6.82 9.15 12.91
N PRO A 381 7.98 8.86 13.51
CA PRO A 381 8.88 7.84 12.99
C PRO A 381 8.23 6.44 12.99
N ASN A 382 7.11 6.29 13.68
CA ASN A 382 6.32 5.07 13.81
C ASN A 382 5.17 5.00 12.77
N PHE A 383 5.18 5.86 11.74
CA PHE A 383 4.13 5.86 10.72
C PHE A 383 4.09 4.52 9.98
N ALA A 384 2.96 3.82 10.07
CA ALA A 384 2.72 2.56 9.38
C ALA A 384 1.98 2.78 8.06
N TYR A 385 2.11 1.86 7.12
CA TYR A 385 1.26 1.86 5.93
C TYR A 385 0.84 0.46 5.53
N GLN A 386 -0.36 0.40 4.95
CA GLN A 386 -1.00 -0.80 4.43
C GLN A 386 -1.29 -0.59 2.94
N LEU A 387 -1.49 -1.69 2.24
CA LEU A 387 -1.82 -1.69 0.83
C LEU A 387 -3.18 -2.37 0.61
N SER A 388 -4.07 -1.77 -0.16
CA SER A 388 -5.22 -2.48 -0.73
C SER A 388 -4.93 -2.83 -2.17
N ILE A 389 -5.26 -4.05 -2.58
CA ILE A 389 -5.36 -4.42 -4.00
C ILE A 389 -6.83 -4.24 -4.39
N ASP A 390 -7.10 -3.28 -5.26
CA ASP A 390 -8.40 -3.06 -5.89
C ASP A 390 -8.27 -3.34 -7.37
N ASP A 391 -8.64 -4.55 -7.78
CA ASP A 391 -8.62 -4.94 -9.19
C ASP A 391 -9.88 -4.47 -9.93
N SER A 392 -10.87 -3.93 -9.20
CA SER A 392 -12.18 -3.52 -9.71
C SER A 392 -12.86 -4.60 -10.56
N SER A 393 -12.67 -5.87 -10.21
CA SER A 393 -13.14 -7.04 -10.97
C SER A 393 -12.64 -7.10 -12.43
N LYS A 394 -11.53 -6.41 -12.75
CA LYS A 394 -10.94 -6.43 -14.10
C LYS A 394 -10.07 -7.66 -14.33
N ILE A 395 -9.61 -8.31 -13.26
CA ILE A 395 -8.75 -9.50 -13.36
C ILE A 395 -9.56 -10.72 -12.95
N THR A 396 -9.80 -11.62 -13.89
CA THR A 396 -10.46 -12.90 -13.64
C THR A 396 -9.47 -14.07 -13.65
N ASP A 397 -8.28 -13.86 -14.23
CA ASP A 397 -7.20 -14.84 -14.29
C ASP A 397 -6.42 -14.83 -12.95
N ILE A 398 -6.47 -15.95 -12.23
CA ILE A 398 -5.84 -16.12 -10.92
C ILE A 398 -4.32 -15.91 -10.98
N ALA A 399 -3.66 -16.37 -12.05
CA ALA A 399 -2.22 -16.18 -12.21
C ALA A 399 -1.89 -14.69 -12.42
N GLN A 400 -2.66 -13.99 -13.27
CA GLN A 400 -2.49 -12.54 -13.44
C GLN A 400 -2.70 -11.78 -12.13
N TYR A 401 -3.69 -12.16 -11.32
CA TYR A 401 -3.93 -11.56 -10.01
C TYR A 401 -2.80 -11.81 -9.01
N ARG A 402 -2.26 -13.04 -8.98
CA ARG A 402 -1.05 -13.38 -8.20
C ARG A 402 0.11 -12.48 -8.60
N GLY A 403 0.37 -12.32 -9.90
CA GLY A 403 1.46 -11.48 -10.37
C GLY A 403 1.25 -10.00 -10.03
N LEU A 404 0.04 -9.46 -10.17
CA LEU A 404 -0.27 -8.09 -9.74
C LEU A 404 0.02 -7.91 -8.24
N SER A 405 -0.44 -8.87 -7.44
CA SER A 405 -0.31 -8.87 -5.98
C SER A 405 1.16 -8.96 -5.56
N GLN A 406 1.94 -9.86 -6.17
CA GLN A 406 3.38 -10.01 -5.93
C GLN A 406 4.14 -8.74 -6.33
N PHE A 407 3.82 -8.15 -7.49
CA PHE A 407 4.41 -6.87 -7.88
C PHE A 407 4.17 -5.83 -6.80
N ALA A 408 2.91 -5.61 -6.42
CA ALA A 408 2.55 -4.54 -5.50
C ALA A 408 3.13 -4.78 -4.09
N LEU A 409 3.09 -6.03 -3.62
CA LEU A 409 3.62 -6.47 -2.33
C LEU A 409 5.13 -6.21 -2.23
N TRP A 410 5.92 -6.64 -3.21
CA TRP A 410 7.37 -6.49 -3.18
C TRP A 410 7.87 -5.10 -3.59
N PHE A 411 7.17 -4.43 -4.50
CA PHE A 411 7.53 -3.07 -4.91
C PHE A 411 7.31 -2.09 -3.76
N LEU A 412 6.19 -2.20 -3.02
CA LEU A 412 5.84 -1.26 -1.96
C LEU A 412 6.19 -1.74 -0.55
N ARG A 413 6.38 -3.05 -0.32
CA ARG A 413 6.68 -3.67 0.97
C ARG A 413 5.81 -3.18 2.13
N PRO A 414 4.47 -3.20 1.99
CA PRO A 414 3.57 -2.74 3.03
C PRO A 414 3.63 -3.67 4.25
N SER A 415 3.30 -3.13 5.42
CA SER A 415 3.20 -3.96 6.63
C SER A 415 2.01 -4.92 6.58
N ILE A 416 0.95 -4.53 5.88
CA ILE A 416 -0.29 -5.31 5.70
C ILE A 416 -0.74 -5.14 4.26
N ILE A 417 -1.17 -6.23 3.63
CA ILE A 417 -1.86 -6.23 2.34
C ILE A 417 -3.32 -6.64 2.52
N ARG A 418 -4.23 -5.96 1.83
CA ARG A 418 -5.68 -6.16 1.88
C ARG A 418 -6.24 -6.43 0.50
N GLN A 419 -7.10 -7.44 0.40
CA GLN A 419 -7.98 -7.55 -0.76
C GLN A 419 -9.15 -6.58 -0.60
N LYS A 420 -9.42 -5.80 -1.65
CA LYS A 420 -10.65 -5.05 -1.84
C LYS A 420 -11.44 -5.71 -2.96
N SER A 421 -12.73 -5.92 -2.75
CA SER A 421 -13.61 -6.54 -3.72
C SER A 421 -15.05 -6.07 -3.50
N SER A 422 -15.80 -5.97 -4.59
CA SER A 422 -17.25 -5.76 -4.56
C SER A 422 -18.03 -7.04 -4.27
N ALA A 423 -17.39 -8.21 -4.34
CA ALA A 423 -18.05 -9.46 -4.00
C ALA A 423 -18.38 -9.49 -2.50
N THR A 424 -19.52 -10.12 -2.18
CA THR A 424 -20.08 -10.13 -0.83
C THR A 424 -20.10 -11.50 -0.18
N ILE A 425 -19.83 -12.55 -0.95
CA ILE A 425 -19.85 -13.94 -0.51
C ILE A 425 -18.45 -14.57 -0.61
N ARG A 426 -18.15 -15.48 0.31
CA ARG A 426 -16.81 -16.04 0.52
C ARG A 426 -16.37 -16.86 -0.67
N THR A 427 -17.26 -17.65 -1.28
CA THR A 427 -16.92 -18.47 -2.44
C THR A 427 -16.39 -17.66 -3.62
N GLU A 428 -16.78 -16.38 -3.74
CA GLU A 428 -16.28 -15.47 -4.78
C GLU A 428 -15.01 -14.73 -4.32
N LEU A 429 -14.89 -14.44 -3.02
CA LEU A 429 -13.77 -13.70 -2.45
C LEU A 429 -12.51 -14.58 -2.27
N GLU A 430 -12.72 -15.84 -1.85
CA GLU A 430 -11.68 -16.76 -1.37
C GLU A 430 -10.62 -17.12 -2.41
N PRO A 431 -10.93 -17.37 -3.69
CA PRO A 431 -9.91 -17.70 -4.68
C PRO A 431 -8.79 -16.66 -4.76
N MET A 432 -9.15 -15.38 -4.91
CA MET A 432 -8.18 -14.29 -4.98
C MET A 432 -7.56 -13.98 -3.61
N PHE A 433 -8.32 -14.15 -2.52
CA PHE A 433 -7.78 -14.02 -1.17
C PHE A 433 -6.66 -15.02 -0.89
N LYS A 434 -6.84 -16.27 -1.36
CA LYS A 434 -5.85 -17.33 -1.21
C LYS A 434 -4.55 -16.99 -1.95
N GLU A 435 -4.63 -16.38 -3.13
CA GLU A 435 -3.44 -15.93 -3.85
C GLU A 435 -2.62 -14.88 -3.08
N LEU A 436 -3.32 -13.98 -2.37
CA LEU A 436 -2.68 -13.03 -1.48
C LEU A 436 -2.09 -13.70 -0.23
N ALA A 437 -2.80 -14.67 0.36
CA ALA A 437 -2.30 -15.45 1.49
C ALA A 437 -1.02 -16.20 1.12
N ASP A 438 -1.06 -16.96 0.03
CA ASP A 438 0.08 -17.66 -0.54
C ASP A 438 1.26 -16.69 -0.79
N SER A 439 0.99 -15.48 -1.30
CA SER A 439 2.03 -14.47 -1.53
C SER A 439 2.68 -13.96 -0.23
N VAL A 440 1.91 -13.80 0.84
CA VAL A 440 2.42 -13.44 2.17
C VAL A 440 3.23 -14.59 2.78
N GLU A 441 2.69 -15.81 2.73
CA GLU A 441 3.35 -16.99 3.29
C GLU A 441 4.65 -17.35 2.57
N PHE A 442 4.75 -17.06 1.28
CA PHE A 442 6.00 -17.21 0.52
C PHE A 442 7.16 -16.42 1.14
N ILE A 443 6.88 -15.25 1.71
CA ILE A 443 7.88 -14.40 2.37
C ILE A 443 8.20 -14.93 3.77
N HIS A 444 7.18 -15.33 4.54
CA HIS A 444 7.39 -15.85 5.90
C HIS A 444 8.14 -17.17 5.93
N ASN A 445 7.87 -18.05 4.95
CA ASN A 445 8.43 -19.40 4.91
C ASN A 445 9.80 -19.49 4.21
N ASN A 446 10.23 -18.44 3.50
CA ASN A 446 11.53 -18.38 2.85
C ASN A 446 12.45 -17.38 3.54
N THR A 447 13.51 -17.87 4.19
CA THR A 447 14.44 -17.04 4.97
C THR A 447 15.18 -16.02 4.10
N GLU A 448 15.57 -16.39 2.88
CA GLU A 448 16.29 -15.50 1.96
C GLU A 448 15.38 -14.36 1.47
N LEU A 449 14.13 -14.67 1.13
CA LEU A 449 13.13 -13.66 0.78
C LEU A 449 12.79 -12.75 1.97
N ALA A 450 12.67 -13.32 3.17
CA ALA A 450 12.46 -12.53 4.40
C ALA A 450 13.61 -11.53 4.65
N GLU A 451 14.86 -11.88 4.33
CA GLU A 451 15.99 -10.96 4.41
C GLU A 451 15.90 -9.82 3.39
N PHE A 452 15.63 -10.13 2.12
CA PHE A 452 15.42 -9.10 1.09
C PHE A 452 14.26 -8.17 1.45
N TRP A 453 13.18 -8.73 1.99
CA TRP A 453 12.04 -7.97 2.47
C TRP A 453 12.46 -6.96 3.56
N LYS A 454 13.12 -7.46 4.61
CA LYS A 454 13.50 -6.70 5.80
C LYS A 454 14.53 -5.60 5.51
N ASP A 455 15.54 -5.90 4.71
CA ASP A 455 16.76 -5.07 4.61
C ASP A 455 17.03 -4.55 3.19
N GLY A 456 16.30 -5.02 2.17
CA GLY A 456 16.53 -4.64 0.78
C GLY A 456 16.20 -3.20 0.44
N LYS A 457 16.72 -2.71 -0.69
CA LYS A 457 16.44 -1.38 -1.24
C LYS A 457 16.02 -1.49 -2.69
N LEU A 458 14.94 -0.81 -3.08
CA LEU A 458 14.56 -0.72 -4.49
C LEU A 458 15.71 -0.11 -5.31
N VAL A 459 16.02 -0.73 -6.44
CA VAL A 459 17.03 -0.24 -7.39
C VAL A 459 16.39 0.88 -8.21
N SER A 460 16.96 2.08 -8.14
CA SER A 460 16.47 3.19 -8.96
C SER A 460 16.99 3.06 -10.39
N ASN A 461 16.09 3.24 -11.35
CA ASN A 461 16.38 3.28 -12.78
C ASN A 461 16.43 4.73 -13.29
N GLY A 462 17.08 5.61 -12.52
CA GLY A 462 17.31 7.00 -12.86
C GLY A 462 16.10 7.93 -12.71
N SER A 463 16.04 8.97 -13.54
CA SER A 463 15.03 10.02 -13.46
C SER A 463 13.70 9.58 -14.09
N SER A 464 12.60 9.82 -13.37
CA SER A 464 11.23 9.55 -13.84
C SER A 464 10.78 10.49 -14.97
N TYR A 465 9.75 10.08 -15.72
CA TYR A 465 8.97 11.02 -16.55
C TYR A 465 7.73 11.56 -15.80
N LEU A 466 7.42 11.06 -14.60
CA LEU A 466 6.46 11.65 -13.64
C LEU A 466 7.07 12.89 -12.95
N ASN A 467 7.50 13.86 -13.75
CA ASN A 467 8.30 15.01 -13.31
C ASN A 467 7.66 16.35 -13.65
N THR A 468 6.34 16.38 -13.85
CA THR A 468 5.61 17.60 -14.17
C THR A 468 5.30 18.40 -12.91
N ASN A 469 5.60 19.70 -12.89
CA ASN A 469 5.28 20.62 -11.77
C ASN A 469 5.75 20.16 -10.38
N ILE A 470 6.93 19.53 -10.30
CA ILE A 470 7.53 19.07 -9.04
C ILE A 470 8.05 20.25 -8.23
N LEU A 471 7.69 20.32 -6.95
CA LEU A 471 8.23 21.31 -6.03
C LEU A 471 9.76 21.17 -5.92
N LYS A 472 10.45 22.31 -5.85
CA LYS A 472 11.93 22.38 -5.87
C LYS A 472 12.58 21.45 -4.84
N GLN A 473 12.01 21.34 -3.65
CA GLN A 473 12.56 20.50 -2.58
C GLN A 473 12.56 19.01 -2.88
N TYR A 474 11.68 18.54 -3.78
CA TYR A 474 11.59 17.12 -4.14
C TYR A 474 12.31 16.77 -5.43
N LYS A 475 12.83 17.75 -6.18
CA LYS A 475 13.36 17.56 -7.55
C LYS A 475 14.41 16.44 -7.66
N ASN A 476 15.15 16.17 -6.59
CA ASN A 476 16.23 15.18 -6.55
C ASN A 476 15.84 13.85 -5.89
N ASP A 477 14.60 13.69 -5.41
CA ASP A 477 14.16 12.42 -4.84
C ASP A 477 14.04 11.34 -5.92
N LEU A 478 14.57 10.16 -5.63
CA LEU A 478 14.44 8.97 -6.48
C LEU A 478 12.96 8.57 -6.57
N ARG A 479 12.51 8.34 -7.81
CA ARG A 479 11.08 8.27 -8.16
C ARG A 479 10.81 7.44 -9.43
N TRP A 480 11.79 6.62 -9.81
CA TRP A 480 11.67 5.67 -10.90
C TRP A 480 12.46 4.41 -10.54
N PHE A 481 11.75 3.30 -10.40
CA PHE A 481 12.27 2.00 -9.95
C PHE A 481 11.89 0.86 -10.89
N LEU A 482 11.02 1.12 -11.88
CA LEU A 482 10.76 0.20 -12.98
C LEU A 482 11.99 0.09 -13.88
N LEU A 483 12.49 -1.13 -14.08
CA LEU A 483 13.65 -1.43 -14.90
C LEU A 483 13.34 -1.32 -16.40
N ASP A 484 14.39 -1.11 -17.19
CA ASP A 484 14.26 -1.14 -18.65
C ASP A 484 14.28 -2.60 -19.10
N VAL A 485 13.27 -2.96 -19.90
CA VAL A 485 13.13 -4.29 -20.52
C VAL A 485 13.06 -4.09 -22.03
N ASP A 486 13.85 -4.84 -22.79
CA ASP A 486 13.98 -4.71 -24.24
C ASP A 486 12.67 -4.90 -25.03
N VAL A 487 11.77 -5.76 -24.54
CA VAL A 487 10.46 -6.00 -25.17
C VAL A 487 9.46 -4.86 -24.94
N ASN A 488 9.73 -3.94 -24.02
CA ASN A 488 8.88 -2.79 -23.75
C ASN A 488 9.20 -1.63 -24.71
N PRO A 489 8.22 -0.78 -25.05
CA PRO A 489 8.47 0.45 -25.80
C PRO A 489 9.46 1.37 -25.09
N LYS A 490 10.27 2.10 -25.86
CA LYS A 490 11.16 3.13 -25.31
C LYS A 490 10.35 4.28 -24.70
N LYS A 491 10.77 4.74 -23.53
CA LYS A 491 10.20 5.93 -22.85
C LYS A 491 10.43 7.21 -23.68
N PRO A 492 9.62 8.28 -23.52
CA PRO A 492 8.50 8.40 -22.57
C PRO A 492 7.26 7.60 -23.02
N TRP A 493 6.48 7.15 -22.05
CA TRP A 493 5.22 6.43 -22.30
C TRP A 493 4.03 7.39 -22.23
N SER A 494 3.05 7.19 -23.11
CA SER A 494 1.70 7.72 -22.96
C SER A 494 0.84 6.75 -22.14
N ASP A 495 -0.28 7.22 -21.57
CA ASP A 495 -1.24 6.39 -20.83
C ASP A 495 -1.71 5.13 -21.61
N SER A 496 -1.71 5.19 -22.94
CA SER A 496 -2.08 4.08 -23.83
C SER A 496 -0.92 3.17 -24.25
N THR A 497 0.31 3.45 -23.79
CA THR A 497 1.48 2.65 -24.18
C THR A 497 1.38 1.27 -23.52
N GLU A 498 1.36 0.22 -24.32
CA GLU A 498 1.36 -1.16 -23.85
C GLU A 498 2.70 -1.53 -23.22
N ILE A 499 2.65 -2.16 -22.06
CA ILE A 499 3.81 -2.62 -21.30
C ILE A 499 3.72 -4.14 -21.19
N LYS A 500 4.68 -4.83 -21.81
CA LYS A 500 4.68 -6.29 -21.92
C LYS A 500 5.23 -6.96 -20.67
N VAL A 501 6.25 -6.36 -20.05
CA VAL A 501 6.90 -6.89 -18.85
C VAL A 501 7.05 -5.79 -17.81
N TRP A 502 6.46 -5.98 -16.63
CA TRP A 502 6.78 -5.19 -15.45
C TRP A 502 7.96 -5.81 -14.72
N ALA A 503 9.00 -5.02 -14.47
CA ALA A 503 10.16 -5.48 -13.75
C ALA A 503 10.70 -4.43 -12.78
N PHE A 504 11.17 -4.90 -11.62
CA PHE A 504 11.94 -4.12 -10.65
C PHE A 504 13.01 -5.01 -10.01
N ALA A 505 13.95 -4.40 -9.30
CA ALA A 505 14.90 -5.13 -8.47
C ALA A 505 15.00 -4.53 -7.07
N ILE A 506 15.29 -5.40 -6.11
CA ILE A 506 15.63 -5.05 -4.73
C ILE A 506 17.06 -5.51 -4.49
N THR A 507 17.92 -4.60 -4.03
CA THR A 507 19.32 -4.91 -3.74
C THR A 507 19.61 -4.96 -2.25
N LYS A 508 20.52 -5.85 -1.85
CA LYS A 508 21.16 -5.88 -0.53
C LYS A 508 22.69 -5.90 -0.70
N GLY A 509 23.40 -5.54 0.36
CA GLY A 509 24.86 -5.45 0.37
C GLY A 509 25.39 -4.17 -0.28
N GLU A 510 26.71 -4.15 -0.49
CA GLU A 510 27.45 -3.05 -1.10
C GLU A 510 28.47 -3.62 -2.08
N THR A 511 28.89 -2.84 -3.07
CA THR A 511 29.91 -3.26 -4.04
C THR A 511 31.19 -3.70 -3.33
N PRO A 512 31.82 -4.82 -3.73
CA PRO A 512 31.49 -5.70 -4.86
C PRO A 512 30.61 -6.93 -4.49
N ASN A 513 29.94 -6.92 -3.34
CA ASN A 513 29.18 -8.07 -2.82
C ASN A 513 27.67 -7.79 -2.80
N ARG A 514 27.15 -7.14 -3.85
CA ARG A 514 25.71 -6.89 -3.94
C ARG A 514 24.97 -8.18 -4.31
N GLU A 515 23.75 -8.28 -3.82
CA GLU A 515 22.79 -9.28 -4.26
C GLU A 515 21.50 -8.59 -4.68
N TRP A 516 20.84 -9.13 -5.70
CA TRP A 516 19.60 -8.61 -6.24
C TRP A 516 18.53 -9.68 -6.23
N LEU A 517 17.36 -9.33 -5.70
CA LEU A 517 16.10 -10.00 -5.98
C LEU A 517 15.44 -9.25 -7.13
N ILE A 518 15.34 -9.89 -8.29
CA ILE A 518 14.67 -9.35 -9.47
C ILE A 518 13.28 -9.96 -9.57
N TYR A 519 12.28 -9.13 -9.85
CA TYR A 519 10.92 -9.55 -10.17
C TYR A 519 10.60 -9.21 -11.62
N ALA A 520 9.94 -10.13 -12.33
CA ALA A 520 9.46 -9.91 -13.70
C ALA A 520 8.10 -10.57 -13.93
N GLN A 521 7.11 -9.79 -14.38
CA GLN A 521 5.75 -10.25 -14.70
C GLN A 521 5.34 -9.81 -16.10
N SER A 522 4.68 -10.70 -16.84
CA SER A 522 4.02 -10.39 -18.10
C SER A 522 2.52 -10.71 -18.02
N PRO A 523 1.66 -9.70 -17.84
CA PRO A 523 0.23 -9.91 -17.57
C PRO A 523 -0.53 -10.62 -18.70
N GLU A 524 -0.12 -10.41 -19.95
CA GLU A 524 -0.80 -10.97 -21.12
C GLU A 524 -0.38 -12.42 -21.45
N GLY A 525 0.74 -12.89 -20.92
CA GLY A 525 1.23 -14.25 -21.17
C GLY A 525 2.74 -14.38 -20.99
N ALA A 526 3.23 -15.62 -20.94
CA ALA A 526 4.66 -15.84 -20.73
C ALA A 526 5.52 -15.30 -21.89
N LEU A 527 6.65 -14.69 -21.54
CA LEU A 527 7.67 -14.25 -22.50
C LEU A 527 9.03 -14.81 -22.09
N SER A 528 9.76 -15.41 -23.02
CA SER A 528 11.07 -15.98 -22.76
C SER A 528 12.20 -15.06 -23.18
N ASN A 529 13.31 -15.12 -22.45
CA ASN A 529 14.56 -14.41 -22.74
C ASN A 529 14.38 -12.88 -22.91
N ALA A 530 13.55 -12.26 -22.06
CA ALA A 530 13.47 -10.81 -21.98
C ALA A 530 14.76 -10.26 -21.37
N THR A 531 15.34 -9.24 -21.99
CA THR A 531 16.57 -8.59 -21.50
C THR A 531 16.20 -7.48 -20.51
N ILE A 532 16.59 -7.64 -19.25
CA ILE A 532 16.42 -6.62 -18.21
C ILE A 532 17.76 -5.94 -17.95
N ASN A 533 17.76 -4.60 -17.98
CA ASN A 533 18.90 -3.80 -17.54
C ASN A 533 18.85 -3.56 -16.04
N ILE A 534 19.88 -4.01 -15.31
CA ILE A 534 20.08 -3.67 -13.90
C ILE A 534 21.04 -2.46 -13.82
N PRO A 535 20.57 -1.28 -13.37
CA PRO A 535 21.40 -0.10 -13.21
C PRO A 535 22.66 -0.38 -12.38
N GLU A 536 23.79 0.15 -12.83
CA GLU A 536 25.10 0.02 -12.17
C GLU A 536 25.62 -1.43 -12.05
N TYR A 537 25.10 -2.36 -12.85
CA TYR A 537 25.57 -3.74 -12.93
C TYR A 537 25.65 -4.23 -14.38
N GLU A 538 24.75 -5.12 -14.83
CA GLU A 538 24.74 -5.66 -16.20
C GLU A 538 23.32 -6.01 -16.69
N ASN A 539 23.23 -6.42 -17.95
CA ASN A 539 21.99 -6.95 -18.52
C ASN A 539 21.85 -8.44 -18.23
N ILE A 540 20.65 -8.86 -17.87
CA ILE A 540 20.29 -10.27 -17.63
C ILE A 540 19.18 -10.72 -18.57
N LEU A 541 19.13 -12.01 -18.85
CA LEU A 541 18.04 -12.67 -19.56
C LEU A 541 17.18 -13.42 -18.56
N VAL A 542 15.89 -13.09 -18.56
CA VAL A 542 14.90 -13.76 -17.72
C VAL A 542 13.71 -14.20 -18.55
N ASP A 543 13.00 -15.19 -18.03
CA ASP A 543 11.67 -15.51 -18.50
C ASP A 543 10.65 -14.73 -17.64
N SER A 544 9.47 -14.46 -18.15
CA SER A 544 8.40 -13.81 -17.40
C SER A 544 7.11 -14.56 -17.61
N SER A 545 6.23 -14.51 -16.61
CA SER A 545 4.96 -15.22 -16.57
C SER A 545 3.84 -14.31 -16.06
N LYS A 546 2.60 -14.79 -16.14
CA LYS A 546 1.43 -14.05 -15.62
C LYS A 546 1.46 -13.88 -14.11
N ASP A 547 1.88 -14.93 -13.39
CA ASP A 547 2.01 -14.98 -11.93
C ASP A 547 3.28 -14.32 -11.38
N GLY A 548 4.19 -13.93 -12.27
CA GLY A 548 5.43 -13.26 -11.92
C GLY A 548 6.52 -14.23 -11.48
N ASN A 549 7.76 -13.92 -11.87
CA ASN A 549 8.94 -14.71 -11.55
C ASN A 549 9.89 -13.93 -10.65
N PHE A 550 10.50 -14.62 -9.69
CA PHE A 550 11.60 -14.10 -8.87
C PHE A 550 12.93 -14.73 -9.28
N TYR A 551 13.98 -13.91 -9.28
CA TYR A 551 15.34 -14.33 -9.58
C TYR A 551 16.28 -13.76 -8.52
N ILE A 552 17.28 -14.54 -8.11
CA ILE A 552 18.36 -14.06 -7.26
C ILE A 552 19.66 -14.06 -8.05
N LEU A 553 20.38 -12.95 -7.93
CA LEU A 553 21.64 -12.71 -8.61
C LEU A 553 22.62 -12.13 -7.59
N SER A 554 23.80 -12.73 -7.46
CA SER A 554 24.87 -12.22 -6.60
C SER A 554 26.03 -11.73 -7.47
N GLU A 555 26.55 -10.54 -7.19
CA GLU A 555 27.61 -9.86 -7.97
C GLU A 555 28.89 -10.70 -8.10
N ASN A 556 29.18 -11.55 -7.11
CA ASN A 556 30.37 -12.41 -7.08
C ASN A 556 30.10 -13.87 -7.48
N ASN A 557 28.83 -14.27 -7.65
CA ASN A 557 28.53 -15.59 -8.18
C ASN A 557 28.60 -15.50 -9.70
N THR A 558 29.79 -15.79 -10.23
CA THR A 558 29.90 -16.17 -11.64
C THR A 558 29.02 -17.39 -11.83
N PRO A 559 28.02 -17.40 -12.74
CA PRO A 559 27.23 -18.59 -12.99
C PRO A 559 28.19 -19.72 -13.34
N ALA A 560 28.19 -20.79 -12.55
CA ALA A 560 28.83 -22.02 -12.99
C ALA A 560 28.16 -22.38 -14.33
N ILE A 561 28.94 -22.37 -15.41
CA ILE A 561 28.48 -22.86 -16.71
C ILE A 561 28.24 -24.35 -16.52
N ILE A 562 26.99 -24.71 -16.23
CA ILE A 562 26.55 -26.11 -16.29
C ILE A 562 26.40 -26.41 -17.78
N ASN A 563 27.45 -26.96 -18.37
CA ASN A 563 27.31 -27.70 -19.63
C ASN A 563 26.44 -28.92 -19.33
N SER A 564 25.15 -28.86 -19.67
CA SER A 564 24.29 -30.05 -19.64
C SER A 564 24.75 -31.02 -20.74
N SER A 565 25.60 -31.96 -20.36
CA SER A 565 25.67 -33.25 -21.05
C SER A 565 24.31 -33.91 -20.93
N ALA A 566 23.79 -34.35 -22.07
CA ALA A 566 22.57 -35.12 -22.19
C ALA A 566 22.55 -36.31 -21.21
N GLU A 567 21.46 -36.43 -20.46
CA GLU A 567 21.11 -37.66 -19.76
C GLU A 567 19.72 -38.13 -20.23
N GLU A 568 19.69 -39.43 -20.51
CA GLU A 568 18.63 -40.23 -21.09
C GLU A 568 17.43 -40.40 -20.13
N GLU A 569 16.24 -40.50 -20.72
CA GLU A 569 15.01 -40.92 -20.05
C GLU A 569 15.14 -42.34 -19.44
N PRO A 570 14.59 -42.57 -18.23
CA PRO A 570 14.15 -43.90 -17.83
C PRO A 570 12.62 -44.01 -17.81
N ALA A 571 12.20 -45.26 -17.97
CA ALA A 571 10.89 -45.71 -18.36
C ALA A 571 9.80 -45.65 -17.27
N VAL A 572 8.57 -45.64 -17.78
CA VAL A 572 7.27 -45.76 -17.11
C VAL A 572 7.11 -47.14 -16.45
N GLU A 573 6.59 -47.17 -15.22
CA GLU A 573 6.00 -48.39 -14.63
C GLU A 573 4.69 -48.03 -13.89
N GLU A 574 3.71 -48.94 -14.00
CA GLU A 574 2.27 -48.77 -13.79
C GLU A 574 1.79 -48.81 -12.32
N GLU A 575 0.64 -48.18 -12.07
CA GLU A 575 -0.18 -48.27 -10.85
C GLU A 575 -0.77 -49.68 -10.61
N PRO A 576 -1.24 -49.94 -9.37
CA PRO A 576 -2.57 -50.55 -9.25
C PRO A 576 -3.53 -49.89 -8.24
N ALA A 577 -4.81 -50.13 -8.58
CA ALA A 577 -6.08 -49.68 -8.04
C ALA A 577 -6.36 -49.79 -6.52
N ALA A 578 -7.06 -48.75 -6.04
CA ALA A 578 -8.26 -48.66 -5.17
C ALA A 578 -8.67 -49.77 -4.19
N GLU A 579 -9.04 -49.34 -2.97
CA GLU A 579 -10.11 -49.98 -2.18
C GLU A 579 -10.93 -48.97 -1.34
N ASP A 580 -12.17 -49.38 -1.09
CA ASP A 580 -13.40 -48.73 -0.59
C ASP A 580 -13.40 -48.41 0.92
N GLY A 581 -14.30 -47.52 1.39
CA GLY A 581 -14.50 -47.32 2.83
C GLY A 581 -15.40 -46.18 3.33
N SER A 582 -16.71 -46.30 3.15
CA SER A 582 -17.80 -45.97 4.10
C SER A 582 -18.13 -44.53 4.56
N GLU A 583 -19.43 -44.23 4.42
CA GLU A 583 -20.24 -43.14 5.01
C GLU A 583 -20.22 -43.06 6.54
N ILE A 584 -20.29 -41.84 7.09
CA ILE A 584 -20.96 -41.55 8.37
C ILE A 584 -21.77 -40.24 8.28
N ILE A 585 -23.08 -40.37 8.50
CA ILE A 585 -24.08 -39.30 8.66
C ILE A 585 -24.37 -39.12 10.16
N ILE A 586 -24.18 -37.92 10.71
CA ILE A 586 -24.80 -37.41 11.97
C ILE A 586 -24.75 -35.87 11.87
N GLY A 587 -25.75 -35.03 12.14
CA GLY A 587 -27.07 -35.13 12.73
C GLY A 587 -27.41 -33.73 13.25
N ALA A 588 -28.31 -33.02 12.56
CA ALA A 588 -28.73 -31.66 12.91
C ALA A 588 -29.59 -31.64 14.19
N ARG A 589 -29.41 -30.61 15.03
CA ARG A 589 -30.38 -30.24 16.07
C ARG A 589 -30.67 -28.74 16.05
N PRO A 590 -31.95 -28.33 16.19
CA PRO A 590 -32.35 -26.94 16.22
C PRO A 590 -32.27 -26.39 17.65
N VAL A 591 -31.91 -25.11 17.80
CA VAL A 591 -32.06 -24.39 19.07
C VAL A 591 -33.02 -23.23 18.87
N ALA A 592 -34.04 -23.22 19.72
CA ALA A 592 -35.13 -22.27 19.75
C ALA A 592 -34.65 -20.89 20.18
N SER A 593 -35.15 -19.86 19.50
CA SER A 593 -35.07 -18.47 19.90
C SER A 593 -36.13 -18.14 20.97
N THR A 594 -35.77 -17.30 21.94
CA THR A 594 -36.73 -16.61 22.81
C THR A 594 -36.34 -15.14 22.89
N PRO A 595 -37.26 -14.19 22.73
CA PRO A 595 -36.93 -12.78 22.52
C PRO A 595 -36.77 -12.04 23.85
N LEU A 596 -35.74 -11.20 23.93
CA LEU A 596 -35.56 -10.22 25.01
C LEU A 596 -36.02 -8.84 24.53
N GLN A 597 -37.08 -8.34 25.18
CA GLN A 597 -37.48 -6.94 25.14
C GLN A 597 -36.58 -6.14 26.09
N SER A 598 -36.00 -5.04 25.61
CA SER A 598 -35.82 -3.83 26.41
C SER A 598 -35.50 -2.63 25.53
N ALA A 599 -36.16 -1.52 25.88
CA ALA A 599 -36.21 -0.27 25.17
C ALA A 599 -34.99 0.62 25.43
N THR A 600 -34.55 1.35 24.41
CA THR A 600 -33.86 2.64 24.58
C THR A 600 -34.21 3.59 23.43
N LYS A 601 -34.60 4.81 23.80
CA LYS A 601 -35.00 5.90 22.92
C LYS A 601 -33.77 6.51 22.23
N PHE A 602 -33.66 6.40 20.91
CA PHE A 602 -33.03 7.43 20.08
C PHE A 602 -33.80 7.50 18.75
N ALA A 603 -34.13 8.72 18.33
CA ALA A 603 -34.83 8.97 17.08
C ALA A 603 -33.85 8.78 15.92
N SER A 604 -34.07 7.71 15.15
CA SER A 604 -33.38 7.49 13.88
C SER A 604 -33.90 8.49 12.83
N PRO A 605 -33.05 9.27 12.15
CA PRO A 605 -33.46 10.03 10.99
C PRO A 605 -33.49 9.09 9.77
N THR A 606 -34.70 8.84 9.28
CA THR A 606 -34.91 8.24 7.95
C THR A 606 -34.38 9.19 6.89
N GLY A 607 -33.21 8.87 6.33
CA GLY A 607 -32.66 9.48 5.13
C GLY A 607 -32.20 8.37 4.21
N SER A 608 -32.89 8.20 3.10
CA SER A 608 -32.51 7.35 1.97
C SER A 608 -31.10 7.70 1.51
N GLY A 609 -30.14 6.79 1.76
CA GLY A 609 -28.81 6.81 1.19
C GLY A 609 -28.75 5.88 -0.01
N ASP A 610 -28.71 6.49 -1.16
CA ASP A 610 -28.27 5.96 -2.45
C ASP A 610 -26.82 5.50 -2.31
N GLY A 611 -26.64 4.19 -2.38
CA GLY A 611 -25.32 3.56 -2.43
C GLY A 611 -24.71 3.69 -3.82
N THR A 612 -23.46 4.14 -3.84
CA THR A 612 -22.45 3.83 -4.85
C THR A 612 -21.09 3.82 -4.18
#